data_AF-A0A972EGK0-F1
#
_entry.id   AF-A0A972EGK0-F1
#
_cell.length_a   1.000
_cell.length_b   1.000
_cell.length_c   1.000
_cell.angle_alpha   90.00
_cell.angle_beta   90.00
_cell.angle_gamma   90.00
#
_symmetry.space_group_name_H-M   'P 1'
#
loop_
_entity.id
_entity.type
_entity.pdbx_description
1 polymer ?
#
loop_
_entity_poly.entity_id
_entity_poly.type
_entity_poly.pdbx_seq_one_letter_code
_entity_poly.pdbx_strand_id
1 'polypeptide(L)'
;MVMRIGGIASGLDTEQMVRDLMRVERMKVDKFFRQEEALKWQRDALNTTNKTLADFILKARSNMGLTRTTNTGVLLSNSAQNFDWVKKVSSGDEDIIKATAVANAMEGTYKIKVEQLAEVASVISGDLKDILDGDRFNWDGDIASFEITTAIGSAEIKLENAKVTGEEVTTLDFSIKKDEEGNITENNSLTLRINGKQVKLEEEFGNIEDLAVYIQGAIGEAEESGVKVINEDGKLTFRSKNNITIESSTPDPGEEGKLKLETKLGLQNGITKANNSINNVVKQINNAVDEDGKNLGLRAAYDANLGKLMITTKEQGADQIIKISATEGNLASEIFGAENDVLGENGVTGKDAEIKFNGDEITQSSNNFSIFGVNYQLQSAEVDKIVTIKVETDVNGIFDKVKEFVDDYNELVDHLNGL
;
A
#
# COMPACT_ATOMS: atom_id res chain seq x y z
N MET A 1 -8.40 -55.11 -45.70
CA MET A 1 -8.85 -55.30 -47.10
C MET A 1 -8.25 -54.12 -47.87
N VAL A 2 -7.37 -54.25 -48.87
CA VAL A 2 -7.50 -55.02 -50.11
C VAL A 2 -6.11 -55.23 -50.73
N MET A 3 -5.89 -56.47 -51.13
CA MET A 3 -5.14 -57.07 -52.27
C MET A 3 -3.87 -56.44 -52.87
N ARG A 4 -2.87 -57.34 -52.92
CA ARG A 4 -1.87 -57.57 -53.98
C ARG A 4 -2.40 -57.37 -55.41
N ILE A 5 -1.51 -56.96 -56.31
CA ILE A 5 -1.24 -57.57 -57.64
C ILE A 5 0.28 -57.34 -57.86
N GLY A 6 1.16 -58.25 -58.28
CA GLY A 6 1.07 -59.54 -58.96
C GLY A 6 2.00 -59.51 -60.19
N GLY A 7 3.07 -60.33 -60.19
CA GLY A 7 4.01 -60.59 -61.31
C GLY A 7 5.24 -59.67 -61.31
N ILE A 8 6.51 -60.11 -61.36
CA ILE A 8 7.18 -61.14 -62.18
C ILE A 8 8.39 -61.70 -61.39
N ALA A 9 8.68 -63.00 -61.52
CA ALA A 9 9.87 -63.66 -60.94
C ALA A 9 11.05 -63.66 -61.94
N SER A 10 12.13 -62.94 -61.64
CA SER A 10 13.51 -63.23 -62.06
C SER A 10 14.53 -62.34 -61.32
N GLY A 11 15.15 -62.90 -60.28
CA GLY A 11 16.60 -62.82 -59.97
C GLY A 11 17.34 -61.49 -59.77
N LEU A 12 16.73 -60.33 -59.99
CA LEU A 12 17.26 -59.05 -59.56
C LEU A 12 16.49 -58.67 -58.31
N ASP A 13 17.14 -58.73 -57.15
CA ASP A 13 16.59 -58.20 -55.90
C ASP A 13 16.59 -56.67 -56.02
N THR A 14 15.68 -56.16 -56.87
CA THR A 14 15.52 -54.74 -57.17
C THR A 14 15.14 -54.00 -55.91
N GLU A 15 14.41 -54.63 -54.99
CA GLU A 15 14.18 -54.07 -53.67
C GLU A 15 15.46 -53.99 -52.82
N GLN A 16 16.34 -55.00 -52.85
CA GLN A 16 17.64 -54.95 -52.15
C GLN A 16 18.59 -53.94 -52.80
N MET A 17 18.67 -53.87 -54.13
CA MET A 17 19.45 -52.84 -54.82
C MET A 17 18.89 -51.44 -54.54
N VAL A 18 17.57 -51.26 -54.52
CA VAL A 18 16.94 -49.98 -54.14
C VAL A 18 17.20 -49.67 -52.67
N ARG A 19 17.13 -50.66 -51.76
CA ARG A 19 17.50 -50.48 -50.35
C ARG A 19 18.98 -50.12 -50.17
N ASP A 20 19.88 -50.72 -50.94
CA ASP A 20 21.31 -50.47 -50.90
C ASP A 20 21.67 -49.10 -51.50
N LEU A 21 21.04 -48.71 -52.62
CA LEU A 21 21.14 -47.35 -53.18
C LEU A 21 20.54 -46.30 -52.23
N MET A 22 19.37 -46.57 -51.63
CA MET A 22 18.78 -45.71 -50.61
C MET A 22 19.65 -45.64 -49.37
N ARG A 23 20.38 -46.71 -49.01
CA ARG A 23 21.36 -46.70 -47.92
C ARG A 23 22.54 -45.79 -48.27
N VAL A 24 23.04 -45.83 -49.50
CA VAL A 24 24.11 -44.94 -49.99
C VAL A 24 23.67 -43.47 -50.01
N GLU A 25 22.45 -43.17 -50.43
CA GLU A 25 21.91 -41.81 -50.36
C GLU A 25 21.59 -41.37 -48.92
N ARG A 26 21.11 -42.29 -48.06
CA ARG A 26 20.96 -42.05 -46.61
C ARG A 26 22.29 -41.75 -45.94
N MET A 27 23.42 -42.36 -46.36
CA MET A 27 24.73 -42.04 -45.78
C MET A 27 25.10 -40.56 -45.90
N LYS A 28 24.72 -39.88 -46.99
CA LYS A 28 24.94 -38.43 -47.16
C LYS A 28 24.07 -37.65 -46.18
N VAL A 29 22.80 -38.03 -46.06
CA VAL A 29 21.85 -37.44 -45.12
C VAL A 29 22.28 -37.66 -43.66
N ASP A 30 22.74 -38.87 -43.31
CA ASP A 30 23.29 -39.24 -42.00
C ASP A 30 24.58 -38.46 -41.67
N LYS A 31 25.36 -38.08 -42.68
CA LYS A 31 26.51 -37.17 -42.48
C LYS A 31 26.04 -35.77 -42.06
N PHE A 32 24.99 -35.24 -42.69
CA PHE A 32 24.40 -33.96 -42.30
C PHE A 32 23.74 -34.02 -40.93
N PHE A 33 23.02 -35.10 -40.59
CA PHE A 33 22.45 -35.28 -39.25
C PHE A 33 23.54 -35.35 -38.17
N ARG A 34 24.63 -36.10 -38.39
CA ARG A 34 25.77 -36.12 -37.46
C ARG A 34 26.45 -34.75 -37.31
N GLN A 35 26.54 -33.99 -38.41
CA GLN A 35 27.07 -32.63 -38.36
C GLN A 35 26.15 -31.69 -37.58
N GLU A 36 24.83 -31.81 -37.76
CA GLU A 36 23.83 -31.04 -37.01
C GLU A 36 23.90 -31.37 -35.52
N GLU A 37 24.01 -32.64 -35.16
CA GLU A 37 24.16 -33.10 -33.77
C GLU A 37 25.46 -32.61 -33.14
N ALA A 38 26.59 -32.70 -33.85
CA ALA A 38 27.87 -32.15 -33.39
C ALA A 38 27.82 -30.63 -33.19
N LEU A 39 27.17 -29.89 -34.10
CA LEU A 39 26.97 -28.45 -33.95
C LEU A 39 26.04 -28.11 -32.79
N LYS A 40 25.00 -28.92 -32.55
CA LYS A 40 24.13 -28.79 -31.37
C LYS A 40 24.92 -28.98 -30.08
N TRP A 41 25.71 -30.04 -29.96
CA TRP A 41 26.58 -30.26 -28.81
C TRP A 41 27.59 -29.14 -28.62
N GLN A 42 28.21 -28.65 -29.69
CA GLN A 42 29.13 -27.51 -29.61
C GLN A 42 28.42 -26.24 -29.09
N ARG A 43 27.23 -25.94 -29.61
CA ARG A 43 26.44 -24.78 -29.18
C ARG A 43 26.02 -24.92 -27.72
N ASP A 44 25.55 -26.09 -27.32
CA ASP A 44 25.06 -26.34 -25.97
C ASP A 44 26.23 -26.32 -24.97
N ALA A 45 27.41 -26.83 -25.35
CA ALA A 45 28.65 -26.68 -24.60
C ALA A 45 29.05 -25.20 -24.44
N LEU A 46 29.08 -24.43 -25.53
CA LEU A 46 29.39 -22.99 -25.47
C LEU A 46 28.41 -22.20 -24.60
N ASN A 47 27.11 -22.48 -24.70
CA ASN A 47 26.09 -21.85 -23.85
C ASN A 47 26.29 -22.20 -22.37
N THR A 48 26.61 -23.46 -22.08
CA THR A 48 26.87 -23.94 -20.72
C THR A 48 28.15 -23.31 -20.16
N THR A 49 29.23 -23.25 -20.93
CA THR A 49 30.47 -22.54 -20.59
C THR A 49 30.22 -21.05 -20.32
N ASN A 50 29.45 -20.38 -21.18
CA ASN A 50 29.14 -18.97 -21.00
C ASN A 50 28.32 -18.74 -19.72
N LYS A 51 27.34 -19.62 -19.44
CA LYS A 51 26.52 -19.54 -18.23
C LYS A 51 27.38 -19.76 -16.98
N THR A 52 28.16 -20.83 -16.94
CA THR A 52 29.03 -21.14 -15.78
C THR A 52 30.05 -20.03 -15.51
N LEU A 53 30.65 -19.47 -16.55
CA LEU A 53 31.55 -18.31 -16.41
C LEU A 53 30.82 -17.08 -15.88
N ALA A 54 29.61 -16.78 -16.39
CA ALA A 54 28.80 -15.67 -15.91
C ALA A 54 28.41 -15.85 -14.44
N ASP A 55 27.96 -17.06 -14.07
CA ASP A 55 27.58 -17.41 -12.71
C ASP A 55 28.77 -17.28 -11.75
N PHE A 56 29.97 -17.75 -12.14
CA PHE A 56 31.20 -17.55 -11.38
C PHE A 56 31.51 -16.06 -11.18
N ILE A 57 31.49 -15.25 -12.25
CA ILE A 57 31.79 -13.81 -12.15
C ILE A 57 30.81 -13.11 -11.21
N LEU A 58 29.52 -13.43 -11.30
CA LEU A 58 28.48 -12.85 -10.43
C LEU A 58 28.67 -13.30 -8.97
N LYS A 59 28.87 -14.59 -8.73
CA LYS A 59 29.10 -15.16 -7.40
C LYS A 59 30.36 -14.58 -6.77
N ALA A 60 31.48 -14.56 -7.47
CA ALA A 60 32.74 -14.01 -6.98
C ALA A 60 32.63 -12.52 -6.65
N ARG A 61 32.01 -11.71 -7.52
CA ARG A 61 31.80 -10.28 -7.25
C ARG A 61 30.91 -10.05 -6.04
N SER A 62 29.84 -10.84 -5.90
CA SER A 62 28.94 -10.76 -4.76
C SER A 62 29.64 -11.21 -3.46
N ASN A 63 30.33 -12.34 -3.47
CA ASN A 63 31.02 -12.93 -2.31
C ASN A 63 32.14 -12.02 -1.77
N MET A 64 32.86 -11.34 -2.67
CA MET A 64 33.87 -10.35 -2.31
C MET A 64 33.28 -8.99 -1.88
N GLY A 65 31.97 -8.80 -2.00
CA GLY A 65 31.30 -7.54 -1.68
C GLY A 65 31.53 -6.42 -2.69
N LEU A 66 31.96 -6.74 -3.92
CA LEU A 66 32.22 -5.78 -5.01
C LEU A 66 30.93 -5.26 -5.66
N THR A 67 29.80 -5.91 -5.37
CA THR A 67 28.49 -5.48 -5.83
C THR A 67 27.50 -5.46 -4.68
N ARG A 68 26.61 -4.48 -4.68
CA ARG A 68 25.43 -4.44 -3.80
C ARG A 68 24.16 -4.55 -4.63
N THR A 69 23.17 -5.28 -4.12
CA THR A 69 21.86 -5.43 -4.76
C THR A 69 20.88 -4.47 -4.14
N THR A 70 20.21 -3.65 -4.96
CA THR A 70 19.11 -2.80 -4.49
C THR A 70 17.88 -3.65 -4.17
N ASN A 71 16.90 -3.08 -3.46
CA ASN A 71 15.60 -3.74 -3.22
C ASN A 71 14.83 -4.06 -4.52
N THR A 72 15.23 -3.46 -5.65
CA THR A 72 14.69 -3.72 -6.99
C THR A 72 15.48 -4.78 -7.78
N GLY A 73 16.49 -5.41 -7.17
CA GLY A 73 17.31 -6.45 -7.79
C GLY A 73 18.45 -5.92 -8.68
N VAL A 74 18.71 -4.61 -8.69
CA VAL A 74 19.77 -4.02 -9.52
C VAL A 74 21.11 -4.17 -8.83
N LEU A 75 22.11 -4.72 -9.54
CA LEU A 75 23.49 -4.81 -9.07
C LEU A 75 24.23 -3.50 -9.34
N LEU A 76 24.75 -2.89 -8.28
CA LEU A 76 25.59 -1.69 -8.34
C LEU A 76 27.00 -2.04 -7.88
N SER A 77 28.00 -1.39 -8.47
CA SER A 77 29.38 -1.49 -8.00
C SER A 77 29.50 -0.98 -6.56
N ASN A 78 30.28 -1.66 -5.74
CA ASN A 78 30.60 -1.28 -4.37
C ASN A 78 32.10 -0.96 -4.23
N SER A 79 32.42 -0.03 -3.33
CA SER A 79 33.81 0.36 -3.06
C SER A 79 34.45 -0.58 -2.05
N ALA A 80 35.76 -0.82 -2.18
CA ALA A 80 36.53 -1.60 -1.21
C ALA A 80 36.50 -1.00 0.21
N GLN A 81 36.26 0.31 0.33
CA GLN A 81 36.12 0.98 1.63
C GLN A 81 34.86 0.55 2.39
N ASN A 82 33.86 -0.01 1.69
CA ASN A 82 32.59 -0.43 2.25
C ASN A 82 32.55 -1.95 2.56
N PHE A 83 33.66 -2.68 2.40
CA PHE A 83 33.69 -4.10 2.74
C PHE A 83 33.48 -4.28 4.24
N ASP A 84 32.56 -5.16 4.60
CA ASP A 84 32.15 -5.48 5.97
C ASP A 84 32.95 -6.64 6.59
N TRP A 85 33.73 -7.37 5.78
CA TRP A 85 34.51 -8.53 6.20
C TRP A 85 35.98 -8.22 6.52
N VAL A 86 36.44 -6.99 6.28
CA VAL A 86 37.84 -6.58 6.51
C VAL A 86 38.10 -6.22 7.97
N LYS A 87 37.09 -5.68 8.65
CA LYS A 87 37.16 -5.29 10.06
C LYS A 87 36.19 -6.14 10.87
N LYS A 88 36.66 -6.62 12.01
CA LYS A 88 35.84 -7.30 13.01
C LYS A 88 35.48 -6.32 14.11
N VAL A 89 34.22 -6.36 14.54
CA VAL A 89 33.74 -5.65 15.71
C VAL A 89 33.29 -6.65 16.77
N SER A 90 33.69 -6.42 18.02
CA SER A 90 33.20 -7.14 19.19
C SER A 90 32.52 -6.15 20.13
N SER A 91 31.26 -6.41 20.46
CA SER A 91 30.54 -5.68 21.49
C SER A 91 30.66 -6.39 22.83
N GLY A 92 30.90 -5.64 23.90
CA GLY A 92 30.85 -6.15 25.26
C GLY A 92 29.44 -6.51 25.72
N ASP A 93 28.41 -5.99 25.04
CA ASP A 93 27.00 -6.30 25.31
C ASP A 93 26.14 -6.06 24.05
N GLU A 94 25.74 -7.15 23.38
CA GLU A 94 24.94 -7.10 22.15
C GLU A 94 23.44 -6.85 22.40
N ASP A 95 22.97 -6.97 23.65
CA ASP A 95 21.57 -6.65 24.02
C ASP A 95 21.37 -5.13 24.17
N ILE A 96 22.47 -4.36 24.26
CA ILE A 96 22.46 -2.89 24.26
C ILE A 96 22.92 -2.34 22.93
N ILE A 97 24.07 -2.78 22.43
CA ILE A 97 24.66 -2.24 21.20
C ILE A 97 25.16 -3.38 20.32
N LYS A 98 24.59 -3.45 19.13
CA LYS A 98 25.17 -4.22 18.02
C LYS A 98 25.99 -3.29 17.15
N ALA A 99 27.12 -3.76 16.66
CA ALA A 99 27.97 -2.94 15.81
C ALA A 99 28.60 -3.76 14.69
N THR A 100 28.74 -3.14 13.53
CA THR A 100 29.48 -3.65 12.38
C THR A 100 30.45 -2.58 11.89
N ALA A 101 31.51 -2.96 11.19
CA ALA A 101 32.49 -2.01 10.69
C ALA A 101 32.70 -2.23 9.20
N VAL A 102 32.94 -1.14 8.48
CA VAL A 102 33.44 -1.21 7.12
C VAL A 102 34.98 -1.21 7.12
N ALA A 103 35.60 -1.51 5.97
CA ALA A 103 37.05 -1.66 5.85
C ALA A 103 37.86 -0.44 6.30
N ASN A 104 37.29 0.76 6.17
CA ASN A 104 37.93 2.01 6.55
C ASN A 104 37.73 2.41 8.02
N ALA A 105 37.02 1.58 8.81
CA ALA A 105 36.74 1.87 10.20
C ALA A 105 38.04 2.02 10.99
N MET A 106 38.06 3.03 11.87
CA MET A 106 39.21 3.27 12.72
C MET A 106 39.34 2.15 13.77
N GLU A 107 40.50 1.52 13.81
CA GLU A 107 40.80 0.48 14.80
C GLU A 107 40.94 1.09 16.18
N GLY A 108 40.44 0.39 17.19
CA GLY A 108 40.48 0.88 18.55
C GLY A 108 39.46 0.23 19.46
N THR A 109 39.47 0.69 20.70
CA THR A 109 38.48 0.33 21.71
C THR A 109 37.70 1.58 22.09
N TYR A 110 36.40 1.54 21.85
CA TYR A 110 35.46 2.63 22.11
C TYR A 110 34.60 2.28 23.31
N LYS A 111 34.33 3.27 24.17
CA LYS A 111 33.41 3.15 25.30
C LYS A 111 32.15 3.92 24.97
N ILE A 112 31.02 3.24 24.99
CA ILE A 112 29.73 3.84 24.64
C ILE A 112 28.77 3.63 25.79
N LYS A 113 28.15 4.71 26.25
CA LYS A 113 27.01 4.67 27.18
C LYS A 113 25.78 5.13 26.41
N VAL A 114 24.70 4.37 26.45
CA VAL A 114 23.41 4.76 25.85
C VAL A 114 22.56 5.40 26.94
N GLU A 115 22.25 6.69 26.79
CA GLU A 115 21.44 7.44 27.76
C GLU A 115 19.96 7.43 27.36
N GLN A 116 19.67 7.55 26.07
CA GLN A 116 18.32 7.49 25.53
C GLN A 116 18.32 6.88 24.12
N LEU A 117 17.25 6.17 23.76
CA LEU A 117 17.01 5.71 22.39
C LEU A 117 16.25 6.77 21.58
N ALA A 118 16.48 6.79 20.27
CA ALA A 118 15.66 7.59 19.38
C ALA A 118 14.23 7.03 19.33
N GLU A 119 13.24 7.91 19.44
CA GLU A 119 11.81 7.57 19.42
C GLU A 119 11.12 8.30 18.27
N VAL A 120 10.08 7.68 17.73
CA VAL A 120 9.17 8.33 16.76
C VAL A 120 8.25 9.30 17.51
N ALA A 121 7.74 10.33 16.83
CA ALA A 121 6.60 11.06 17.35
C ALA A 121 5.39 10.10 17.35
N SER A 122 4.67 10.01 18.47
CA SER A 122 3.53 9.09 18.61
C SER A 122 2.37 9.73 19.34
N VAL A 123 1.18 9.54 18.81
CA VAL A 123 -0.08 10.03 19.36
C VAL A 123 -1.07 8.87 19.43
N ILE A 124 -1.75 8.75 20.56
CA ILE A 124 -2.86 7.83 20.74
C ILE A 124 -4.11 8.66 21.03
N SER A 125 -5.20 8.30 20.36
CA SER A 125 -6.50 8.96 20.54
C SER A 125 -7.08 8.75 21.94
N GLY A 126 -8.13 9.52 22.23
CA GLY A 126 -9.10 9.18 23.27
C GLY A 126 -9.80 7.85 23.00
N ASP A 127 -10.78 7.49 23.83
CA ASP A 127 -11.65 6.35 23.54
C ASP A 127 -12.64 6.76 22.44
N LEU A 128 -12.61 6.05 21.32
CA LEU A 128 -13.45 6.34 20.16
C LEU A 128 -14.79 5.59 20.20
N LYS A 129 -15.03 4.71 21.18
CA LYS A 129 -16.24 3.88 21.22
C LYS A 129 -17.52 4.70 21.35
N ASP A 130 -17.47 5.82 22.05
CA ASP A 130 -18.65 6.67 22.26
C ASP A 130 -18.98 7.54 21.04
N ILE A 131 -18.00 7.76 20.16
CA ILE A 131 -18.16 8.56 18.94
C ILE A 131 -18.26 7.73 17.67
N LEU A 132 -18.12 6.40 17.77
CA LEU A 132 -18.24 5.47 16.65
C LEU A 132 -19.49 4.59 16.78
N ASP A 133 -20.28 4.53 15.72
CA ASP A 133 -21.30 3.49 15.51
C ASP A 133 -20.76 2.46 14.51
N GLY A 134 -20.32 1.31 15.03
CA GLY A 134 -19.54 0.34 14.27
C GLY A 134 -18.18 0.91 13.87
N ASP A 135 -17.97 1.17 12.58
CA ASP A 135 -16.75 1.80 12.06
C ASP A 135 -16.94 3.26 11.61
N ARG A 136 -18.14 3.83 11.80
CA ARG A 136 -18.50 5.17 11.33
C ARG A 136 -18.63 6.18 12.46
N PHE A 137 -18.27 7.43 12.20
CA PHE A 137 -18.42 8.51 13.16
C PHE A 137 -19.90 8.90 13.36
N ASN A 138 -20.30 8.98 14.62
CA ASN A 138 -21.64 9.32 15.05
C ASN A 138 -21.79 10.84 15.24
N TRP A 139 -21.95 11.56 14.14
CA TRP A 139 -22.06 13.02 14.13
C TRP A 139 -23.14 13.49 13.13
N ASP A 140 -23.80 14.62 13.42
CA ASP A 140 -24.93 15.14 12.61
C ASP A 140 -24.48 16.22 11.58
N GLY A 141 -23.18 16.52 11.52
CA GLY A 141 -22.60 17.46 10.55
C GLY A 141 -22.49 16.89 9.13
N ASP A 142 -22.30 17.78 8.14
CA ASP A 142 -22.02 17.38 6.75
C ASP A 142 -20.56 16.99 6.55
N ILE A 143 -19.66 17.89 6.95
CA ILE A 143 -18.21 17.82 6.71
C ILE A 143 -17.44 18.12 7.99
N ALA A 144 -16.54 17.22 8.35
CA ALA A 144 -15.58 17.44 9.43
C ALA A 144 -14.19 17.31 8.84
N SER A 145 -13.32 18.23 9.20
CA SER A 145 -11.93 18.12 8.81
C SER A 145 -10.98 18.62 9.87
N PHE A 146 -9.80 18.03 9.85
CA PHE A 146 -8.66 18.50 10.62
C PHE A 146 -7.41 18.42 9.75
N GLU A 147 -6.49 19.32 9.99
CA GLU A 147 -5.18 19.31 9.36
C GLU A 147 -4.21 18.53 10.24
N ILE A 148 -3.40 17.66 9.62
CA ILE A 148 -2.25 17.03 10.25
C ILE A 148 -0.98 17.61 9.65
N THR A 149 -0.11 18.12 10.51
CA THR A 149 1.17 18.74 10.15
C THR A 149 2.32 17.90 10.69
N THR A 150 3.32 17.67 9.84
CA THR A 150 4.60 17.05 10.20
C THR A 150 5.76 17.97 9.82
N ALA A 151 6.99 17.55 10.09
CA ALA A 151 8.19 18.28 9.66
C ALA A 151 8.33 18.37 8.13
N ILE A 152 7.58 17.57 7.39
CA ILE A 152 7.60 17.54 5.92
C ILE A 152 6.60 18.55 5.34
N GLY A 153 5.40 18.64 5.93
CA GLY A 153 4.32 19.48 5.43
C GLY A 153 3.00 19.17 6.14
N SER A 154 1.90 19.65 5.57
CA SER A 154 0.55 19.47 6.11
C SER A 154 -0.38 18.77 5.11
N ALA A 155 -1.38 18.08 5.63
CA ALA A 155 -2.47 17.52 4.83
C ALA A 155 -3.80 17.62 5.58
N GLU A 156 -4.87 17.89 4.85
CA GLU A 156 -6.22 17.86 5.39
C GLU A 156 -6.76 16.43 5.40
N ILE A 157 -7.31 16.02 6.54
CA ILE A 157 -8.10 14.80 6.70
C ILE A 157 -9.56 15.21 6.74
N LYS A 158 -10.33 14.75 5.76
CA LYS A 158 -11.71 15.16 5.55
C LYS A 158 -12.67 13.98 5.62
N LEU A 159 -13.71 14.14 6.44
CA LEU A 159 -14.83 13.23 6.56
C LEU A 159 -16.11 13.92 6.09
N GLU A 160 -16.91 13.17 5.36
CA GLU A 160 -18.13 13.61 4.71
C GLU A 160 -19.19 12.51 4.90
N ASN A 161 -20.32 12.93 5.46
CA ASN A 161 -21.56 12.15 5.39
C ASN A 161 -22.10 12.22 3.96
N ALA A 162 -22.91 11.24 3.55
CA ALA A 162 -23.53 11.30 2.22
C ALA A 162 -24.56 12.43 2.21
N LYS A 163 -24.40 13.36 1.27
CA LYS A 163 -25.32 14.47 1.05
C LYS A 163 -25.73 14.51 -0.42
N VAL A 164 -27.03 14.53 -0.69
CA VAL A 164 -27.58 14.77 -2.02
C VAL A 164 -28.55 15.92 -1.96
N THR A 165 -28.30 16.97 -2.72
CA THR A 165 -29.13 18.16 -2.78
C THR A 165 -29.66 18.33 -4.20
N GLY A 166 -30.97 18.55 -4.31
CA GLY A 166 -31.64 18.84 -5.58
C GLY A 166 -31.48 20.29 -6.05
N GLU A 167 -32.25 20.64 -7.07
CA GLU A 167 -32.37 22.03 -7.52
C GLU A 167 -33.32 22.84 -6.63
N GLU A 168 -33.22 24.16 -6.73
CA GLU A 168 -34.11 25.07 -6.00
C GLU A 168 -35.51 24.98 -6.60
N VAL A 169 -36.50 24.70 -5.74
CA VAL A 169 -37.88 24.52 -6.16
C VAL A 169 -38.67 25.79 -5.84
N THR A 170 -38.84 26.65 -6.85
CA THR A 170 -39.60 27.91 -6.70
C THR A 170 -41.12 27.71 -6.75
N THR A 171 -41.58 26.63 -7.38
CA THR A 171 -43.00 26.26 -7.50
C THR A 171 -43.14 24.74 -7.54
N LEU A 172 -44.07 24.20 -6.75
CA LEU A 172 -44.34 22.77 -6.67
C LEU A 172 -45.55 22.39 -7.52
N ASP A 173 -45.39 22.43 -8.85
CA ASP A 173 -46.39 21.87 -9.78
C ASP A 173 -46.01 20.41 -10.12
N PHE A 174 -46.48 19.52 -9.26
CA PHE A 174 -46.58 18.11 -9.59
C PHE A 174 -47.88 17.93 -10.35
N SER A 175 -47.87 18.12 -11.67
CA SER A 175 -49.10 18.02 -12.48
C SER A 175 -49.81 16.68 -12.25
N ILE A 176 -50.82 16.63 -11.36
CA ILE A 176 -51.54 15.42 -10.93
C ILE A 176 -52.88 15.30 -11.66
N LYS A 177 -52.99 14.31 -12.56
CA LYS A 177 -54.26 14.00 -13.25
C LYS A 177 -55.17 13.17 -12.36
N LYS A 178 -56.34 13.74 -12.03
CA LYS A 178 -57.43 13.07 -11.31
C LYS A 178 -58.54 12.66 -12.29
N ASP A 179 -59.23 11.57 -11.99
CA ASP A 179 -60.43 11.14 -12.71
C ASP A 179 -61.67 11.97 -12.29
N GLU A 180 -62.83 11.68 -12.90
CA GLU A 180 -64.10 12.38 -12.62
C GLU A 180 -64.59 12.21 -11.17
N GLU A 181 -64.03 11.25 -10.43
CA GLU A 181 -64.36 10.93 -9.03
C GLU A 181 -63.34 11.53 -8.04
N GLY A 182 -62.33 12.23 -8.55
CA GLY A 182 -61.29 12.89 -7.76
C GLY A 182 -60.14 11.97 -7.33
N ASN A 183 -60.10 10.72 -7.79
CA ASN A 183 -58.99 9.81 -7.54
C ASN A 183 -57.85 10.09 -8.52
N ILE A 184 -56.61 9.87 -8.08
CA ILE A 184 -55.45 10.06 -8.94
C ILE A 184 -55.38 8.91 -9.94
N THR A 185 -55.30 9.24 -11.22
CA THR A 185 -55.10 8.26 -12.28
C THR A 185 -53.75 7.55 -12.12
N GLU A 186 -53.70 6.21 -12.28
CA GLU A 186 -52.49 5.39 -12.06
C GLU A 186 -51.24 5.91 -12.80
N ASN A 187 -51.47 6.49 -13.98
CA ASN A 187 -50.46 7.06 -14.88
C ASN A 187 -49.81 8.36 -14.36
N ASN A 188 -50.29 8.92 -13.26
CA ASN A 188 -49.82 10.20 -12.76
C ASN A 188 -49.12 10.13 -11.39
N SER A 189 -48.65 8.94 -11.02
CA SER A 189 -47.85 8.79 -9.81
C SER A 189 -46.38 9.09 -10.08
N LEU A 190 -45.87 10.18 -9.51
CA LEU A 190 -44.45 10.51 -9.51
C LEU A 190 -43.74 9.62 -8.50
N THR A 191 -42.76 8.85 -8.95
CA THR A 191 -42.03 7.90 -8.10
C THR A 191 -40.55 8.26 -7.96
N LEU A 192 -39.99 7.93 -6.80
CA LEU A 192 -38.59 8.06 -6.43
C LEU A 192 -38.18 6.84 -5.62
N ARG A 193 -37.00 6.27 -5.85
CA ARG A 193 -36.46 5.23 -4.96
C ARG A 193 -35.25 5.76 -4.22
N ILE A 194 -35.27 5.66 -2.90
CA ILE A 194 -34.16 6.05 -2.01
C ILE A 194 -33.79 4.82 -1.19
N ASN A 195 -32.54 4.37 -1.32
CA ASN A 195 -32.04 3.15 -0.64
C ASN A 195 -33.00 1.95 -0.80
N GLY A 196 -33.57 1.79 -1.99
CA GLY A 196 -34.51 0.72 -2.33
C GLY A 196 -35.97 0.95 -1.93
N LYS A 197 -36.26 1.90 -1.02
CA LYS A 197 -37.62 2.29 -0.62
C LYS A 197 -38.26 3.19 -1.68
N GLN A 198 -39.46 2.83 -2.12
CA GLN A 198 -40.19 3.58 -3.12
C GLN A 198 -41.07 4.64 -2.47
N VAL A 199 -40.88 5.88 -2.88
CA VAL A 199 -41.75 7.01 -2.59
C VAL A 199 -42.62 7.25 -3.81
N LYS A 200 -43.92 7.36 -3.61
CA LYS A 200 -44.91 7.61 -4.65
C LYS A 200 -45.74 8.82 -4.22
N LEU A 201 -45.68 9.92 -4.96
CA LEU A 201 -46.50 11.09 -4.65
C LEU A 201 -47.94 10.87 -5.09
N GLU A 202 -48.86 11.05 -4.15
CA GLU A 202 -50.31 10.91 -4.34
C GLU A 202 -51.05 12.21 -3.94
N GLU A 203 -50.35 13.33 -3.86
CA GLU A 203 -50.94 14.65 -3.61
C GLU A 203 -50.02 15.77 -4.09
N GLU A 204 -50.58 16.98 -4.21
CA GLU A 204 -49.83 18.20 -4.52
C GLU A 204 -49.39 18.88 -3.22
N PHE A 205 -48.20 19.46 -3.21
CA PHE A 205 -47.62 20.12 -2.03
C PHE A 205 -47.50 21.62 -2.27
N GLY A 206 -47.90 22.43 -1.29
CA GLY A 206 -47.86 23.89 -1.39
C GLY A 206 -46.48 24.49 -1.09
N ASN A 207 -45.64 23.78 -0.35
CA ASN A 207 -44.27 24.18 0.01
C ASN A 207 -43.35 22.95 0.08
N ILE A 208 -42.05 23.19 0.07
CA ILE A 208 -41.04 22.13 0.02
C ILE A 208 -40.85 21.47 1.38
N GLU A 209 -41.20 22.15 2.48
CA GLU A 209 -41.18 21.56 3.82
C GLU A 209 -42.15 20.37 3.92
N ASP A 210 -43.40 20.56 3.48
CA ASP A 210 -44.44 19.53 3.49
C ASP A 210 -44.04 18.34 2.61
N LEU A 211 -43.43 18.62 1.44
CA LEU A 211 -42.88 17.58 0.58
C LEU A 211 -41.74 16.82 1.27
N ALA A 212 -40.82 17.50 1.95
CA ALA A 212 -39.72 16.86 2.67
C ALA A 212 -40.24 15.94 3.78
N VAL A 213 -41.25 16.40 4.54
CA VAL A 213 -41.92 15.61 5.58
C VAL A 213 -42.62 14.39 4.98
N TYR A 214 -43.32 14.55 3.86
CA TYR A 214 -43.97 13.44 3.16
C TYR A 214 -42.97 12.39 2.69
N ILE A 215 -41.88 12.82 2.04
CA ILE A 215 -40.83 11.92 1.56
C ILE A 215 -40.16 11.21 2.74
N GLN A 216 -39.88 11.92 3.84
CA GLN A 216 -39.37 11.31 5.06
C GLN A 216 -40.33 10.25 5.61
N GLY A 217 -41.62 10.54 5.70
CA GLY A 217 -42.63 9.58 6.15
C GLY A 217 -42.70 8.34 5.25
N ALA A 218 -42.62 8.53 3.93
CA ALA A 218 -42.65 7.44 2.96
C ALA A 218 -41.42 6.53 3.01
N ILE A 219 -40.23 7.08 3.29
CA ILE A 219 -39.01 6.27 3.48
C ILE A 219 -38.87 5.75 4.92
N GLY A 220 -39.72 6.15 5.85
CA GLY A 220 -39.63 5.84 7.28
C GLY A 220 -38.76 6.84 8.05
N GLU A 221 -38.89 6.86 9.37
CA GLU A 221 -38.16 7.81 10.24
C GLU A 221 -36.64 7.71 10.02
N ALA A 222 -35.91 8.80 10.31
CA ALA A 222 -34.48 8.88 10.02
C ALA A 222 -33.66 7.77 10.70
N GLU A 223 -34.08 7.33 11.89
CA GLU A 223 -33.45 6.21 12.62
C GLU A 223 -33.63 4.86 11.91
N GLU A 224 -34.76 4.65 11.24
CA GLU A 224 -35.09 3.40 10.56
C GLU A 224 -34.60 3.39 9.09
N SER A 225 -34.78 4.51 8.40
CA SER A 225 -34.39 4.67 6.99
C SER A 225 -32.89 4.93 6.82
N GLY A 226 -32.23 5.44 7.88
CA GLY A 226 -30.86 5.93 7.83
C GLY A 226 -30.69 7.20 6.98
N VAL A 227 -31.78 7.80 6.48
CA VAL A 227 -31.76 8.98 5.61
C VAL A 227 -32.66 10.07 6.21
N LYS A 228 -32.10 11.25 6.40
CA LYS A 228 -32.79 12.45 6.86
C LYS A 228 -33.07 13.34 5.65
N VAL A 229 -34.34 13.68 5.44
CA VAL A 229 -34.81 14.56 4.36
C VAL A 229 -35.15 15.92 4.96
N ILE A 230 -34.56 16.97 4.41
CA ILE A 230 -34.72 18.34 4.89
C ILE A 230 -34.86 19.31 3.74
N ASN A 231 -35.47 20.46 4.02
CA ASN A 231 -35.37 21.65 3.20
C ASN A 231 -34.12 22.44 3.62
N GLU A 232 -33.21 22.70 2.68
CA GLU A 232 -32.12 23.67 2.85
C GLU A 232 -32.22 24.72 1.75
N ASP A 233 -32.57 25.95 2.11
CA ASP A 233 -32.65 27.10 1.20
C ASP A 233 -33.50 26.84 -0.06
N GLY A 234 -34.66 26.20 0.10
CA GLY A 234 -35.58 25.90 -1.01
C GLY A 234 -35.17 24.67 -1.84
N LYS A 235 -34.20 23.89 -1.37
CA LYS A 235 -33.73 22.67 -2.02
C LYS A 235 -34.00 21.46 -1.15
N LEU A 236 -34.47 20.39 -1.79
CA LEU A 236 -34.63 19.11 -1.10
C LEU A 236 -33.26 18.46 -0.92
N THR A 237 -32.88 18.24 0.33
CA THR A 237 -31.59 17.67 0.70
C THR A 237 -31.77 16.37 1.49
N PHE A 238 -31.04 15.35 1.07
CA PHE A 238 -30.95 14.05 1.72
C PHE A 238 -29.59 13.92 2.39
N ARG A 239 -29.59 13.66 3.70
CA ARG A 239 -28.40 13.43 4.52
C ARG A 239 -28.41 12.01 5.05
N SER A 240 -27.27 11.33 5.02
CA SER A 240 -27.11 10.00 5.62
C SER A 240 -25.70 9.79 6.13
N LYS A 241 -25.58 9.08 7.25
CA LYS A 241 -24.29 8.54 7.74
C LYS A 241 -23.79 7.40 6.85
N ASN A 242 -24.69 6.77 6.09
CA ASN A 242 -24.41 5.69 5.16
C ASN A 242 -24.47 6.21 3.72
N ASN A 243 -24.26 5.33 2.76
CA ASN A 243 -24.43 5.70 1.35
C ASN A 243 -25.90 6.02 1.06
N ILE A 244 -26.12 6.99 0.18
CA ILE A 244 -27.44 7.29 -0.37
C ILE A 244 -27.45 6.79 -1.80
N THR A 245 -28.38 5.89 -2.11
CA THR A 245 -28.70 5.47 -3.45
C THR A 245 -30.01 6.12 -3.86
N ILE A 246 -29.94 7.01 -4.84
CA ILE A 246 -31.13 7.51 -5.54
C ILE A 246 -31.23 6.74 -6.84
N GLU A 247 -32.36 6.07 -7.04
CA GLU A 247 -32.63 5.29 -8.24
C GLU A 247 -33.86 5.84 -8.95
N SER A 248 -33.72 5.98 -10.26
CA SER A 248 -34.86 6.17 -11.13
C SER A 248 -35.65 4.87 -11.13
N SER A 249 -36.90 4.89 -10.66
CA SER A 249 -37.80 3.80 -11.00
C SER A 249 -37.96 3.81 -12.52
N THR A 250 -37.50 2.78 -13.21
CA THR A 250 -37.99 2.52 -14.56
C THR A 250 -39.50 2.34 -14.43
N PRO A 251 -40.33 3.07 -15.21
CA PRO A 251 -41.70 2.65 -15.36
C PRO A 251 -41.66 1.19 -15.80
N ASP A 252 -42.44 0.34 -15.15
CA ASP A 252 -42.64 -1.04 -15.59
C ASP A 252 -43.04 -0.99 -17.10
N PRO A 253 -42.75 -1.99 -17.94
CA PRO A 253 -43.09 -1.94 -19.37
C PRO A 253 -44.60 -1.74 -19.67
N GLY A 254 -45.47 -1.80 -18.65
CA GLY A 254 -46.90 -1.46 -18.71
C GLY A 254 -47.25 -0.03 -18.25
N GLU A 255 -46.27 0.81 -17.90
CA GLU A 255 -46.46 2.15 -17.30
C GLU A 255 -45.81 3.27 -18.13
N GLU A 256 -45.92 3.19 -19.46
CA GLU A 256 -45.54 4.29 -20.35
C GLU A 256 -46.33 5.56 -20.00
N GLY A 257 -45.72 6.47 -19.25
CA GLY A 257 -46.32 7.75 -18.87
C GLY A 257 -45.94 8.29 -17.49
N LYS A 258 -45.35 7.48 -16.60
CA LYS A 258 -44.95 7.96 -15.27
C LYS A 258 -43.75 8.91 -15.33
N LEU A 259 -43.94 10.12 -14.80
CA LEU A 259 -42.90 11.14 -14.69
C LEU A 259 -41.93 10.78 -13.55
N LYS A 260 -40.64 11.03 -13.75
CA LYS A 260 -39.59 10.78 -12.75
C LYS A 260 -39.51 11.95 -11.77
N LEU A 261 -39.73 11.67 -10.47
CA LEU A 261 -39.68 12.71 -9.44
C LEU A 261 -38.28 13.29 -9.27
N GLU A 262 -37.24 12.46 -9.38
CA GLU A 262 -35.84 12.89 -9.33
C GLU A 262 -35.53 14.00 -10.36
N THR A 263 -36.07 13.92 -11.58
CA THR A 263 -35.82 14.89 -12.64
C THR A 263 -36.50 16.22 -12.34
N LYS A 264 -37.72 16.19 -11.77
CA LYS A 264 -38.41 17.41 -11.33
C LYS A 264 -37.73 18.10 -10.16
N LEU A 265 -37.08 17.33 -9.29
CA LEU A 265 -36.36 17.83 -8.12
C LEU A 265 -34.87 18.09 -8.40
N GLY A 266 -34.39 17.87 -9.63
CA GLY A 266 -32.98 18.03 -9.98
C GLY A 266 -32.02 17.07 -9.26
N LEU A 267 -32.52 15.92 -8.78
CA LEU A 267 -31.72 14.94 -8.05
C LEU A 267 -30.88 14.09 -9.01
N GLN A 268 -29.61 13.90 -8.66
CA GLN A 268 -28.71 13.04 -9.42
C GLN A 268 -28.98 11.56 -9.09
N ASN A 269 -29.24 10.76 -10.13
CA ASN A 269 -29.36 9.32 -10.05
C ASN A 269 -27.98 8.67 -9.81
N GLY A 270 -27.89 7.76 -8.85
CA GLY A 270 -26.65 7.06 -8.52
C GLY A 270 -26.43 6.85 -7.03
N ILE A 271 -25.19 6.44 -6.70
CA ILE A 271 -24.76 6.18 -5.33
C ILE A 271 -23.84 7.31 -4.86
N THR A 272 -24.28 8.05 -3.86
CA THR A 272 -23.46 8.99 -3.10
C THR A 272 -22.88 8.27 -1.91
N LYS A 273 -21.55 8.14 -1.87
CA LYS A 273 -20.84 7.41 -0.81
C LYS A 273 -20.52 8.31 0.37
N ALA A 274 -20.77 7.82 1.58
CA ALA A 274 -20.22 8.42 2.80
C ALA A 274 -18.78 7.93 3.01
N ASN A 275 -17.88 8.81 3.43
CA ASN A 275 -16.49 8.46 3.75
C ASN A 275 -16.14 8.63 5.25
N ASN A 276 -17.14 8.94 6.08
CA ASN A 276 -17.11 9.13 7.54
C ASN A 276 -16.71 7.91 8.41
N SER A 277 -15.83 7.02 7.94
CA SER A 277 -15.39 5.85 8.72
C SER A 277 -13.98 6.02 9.28
N ILE A 278 -13.71 5.41 10.44
CA ILE A 278 -12.37 5.38 11.03
C ILE A 278 -11.34 4.74 10.10
N ASN A 279 -11.77 3.76 9.31
CA ASN A 279 -10.94 3.13 8.28
C ASN A 279 -10.53 4.12 7.19
N ASN A 280 -11.40 5.07 6.84
CA ASN A 280 -11.05 6.12 5.88
C ASN A 280 -10.11 7.16 6.50
N VAL A 281 -10.28 7.54 7.77
CA VAL A 281 -9.30 8.39 8.49
C VAL A 281 -7.92 7.76 8.45
N VAL A 282 -7.82 6.49 8.84
CA VAL A 282 -6.55 5.73 8.82
C VAL A 282 -5.95 5.69 7.42
N LYS A 283 -6.76 5.47 6.37
CA LYS A 283 -6.29 5.48 4.99
C LYS A 283 -5.80 6.86 4.55
N GLN A 284 -6.51 7.93 4.89
CA GLN A 284 -6.12 9.29 4.54
C GLN A 284 -4.79 9.65 5.22
N ILE A 285 -4.62 9.34 6.51
CA ILE A 285 -3.36 9.60 7.23
C ILE A 285 -2.18 8.81 6.64
N ASN A 286 -2.36 7.50 6.38
CA ASN A 286 -1.29 6.67 5.82
C ASN A 286 -0.84 7.09 4.42
N ASN A 287 -1.75 7.71 3.64
CA ASN A 287 -1.50 8.18 2.29
C ASN A 287 -1.36 9.71 2.21
N ALA A 288 -1.28 10.40 3.35
CA ALA A 288 -1.20 11.85 3.39
C ALA A 288 0.06 12.35 2.66
N VAL A 289 -0.14 13.35 1.81
CA VAL A 289 0.90 14.03 1.06
C VAL A 289 0.77 15.53 1.28
N ASP A 290 1.89 16.24 1.22
CA ASP A 290 1.89 17.71 1.21
C ASP A 290 1.42 18.27 -0.16
N GLU A 291 1.43 19.59 -0.29
CA GLU A 291 1.06 20.31 -1.51
C GLU A 291 1.92 19.90 -2.74
N ASP A 292 3.15 19.44 -2.51
CA ASP A 292 4.09 18.98 -3.54
C ASP A 292 3.95 17.48 -3.86
N GLY A 293 3.02 16.78 -3.21
CA GLY A 293 2.79 15.34 -3.39
C GLY A 293 3.78 14.44 -2.64
N LYS A 294 4.59 14.99 -1.72
CA LYS A 294 5.51 14.23 -0.88
C LYS A 294 4.78 13.63 0.31
N ASN A 295 4.96 12.33 0.53
CA ASN A 295 4.34 11.63 1.66
C ASN A 295 4.78 12.25 2.98
N LEU A 296 3.82 12.53 3.88
CA LEU A 296 4.08 13.14 5.18
C LEU A 296 4.84 12.23 6.16
N GLY A 297 5.11 10.99 5.78
CA GLY A 297 5.92 10.09 6.59
C GLY A 297 5.17 9.55 7.81
N LEU A 298 3.86 9.33 7.69
CA LEU A 298 3.02 8.87 8.80
C LEU A 298 2.61 7.41 8.69
N ARG A 299 2.35 6.77 9.83
CA ARG A 299 1.67 5.48 9.97
C ARG A 299 0.50 5.66 10.93
N ALA A 300 -0.67 5.18 10.55
CA ALA A 300 -1.85 5.16 11.38
C ALA A 300 -2.47 3.77 11.42
N ALA A 301 -2.99 3.39 12.57
CA ALA A 301 -3.74 2.14 12.77
C ALA A 301 -4.85 2.34 13.80
N TYR A 302 -6.00 1.72 13.56
CA TYR A 302 -7.11 1.67 14.51
C TYR A 302 -7.26 0.25 15.05
N ASP A 303 -7.37 0.13 16.38
CA ASP A 303 -7.70 -1.12 17.05
C ASP A 303 -9.12 -1.05 17.61
N ALA A 304 -10.02 -1.88 17.07
CA ALA A 304 -11.43 -1.91 17.45
C ALA A 304 -11.69 -2.48 18.86
N ASN A 305 -10.81 -3.33 19.38
CA ASN A 305 -10.97 -3.87 20.74
C ASN A 305 -10.66 -2.78 21.77
N LEU A 306 -9.60 -2.02 21.52
CA LEU A 306 -9.19 -0.90 22.35
C LEU A 306 -10.04 0.35 22.10
N GLY A 307 -10.67 0.47 20.93
CA GLY A 307 -11.38 1.69 20.54
C GLY A 307 -10.41 2.86 20.32
N LYS A 308 -9.18 2.60 19.87
CA LYS A 308 -8.10 3.59 19.83
C LYS A 308 -7.46 3.67 18.45
N LEU A 309 -7.22 4.90 18.01
CA LEU A 309 -6.39 5.25 16.87
C LEU A 309 -4.98 5.59 17.37
N MET A 310 -3.97 4.98 16.77
CA MET A 310 -2.57 5.32 16.98
C MET A 310 -2.00 5.91 15.69
N ILE A 311 -1.24 7.00 15.82
CA ILE A 311 -0.50 7.64 14.74
C ILE A 311 0.96 7.74 15.16
N THR A 312 1.88 7.41 14.25
CA THR A 312 3.32 7.59 14.45
C THR A 312 3.98 8.17 13.20
N THR A 313 5.13 8.83 13.38
CA THR A 313 6.03 9.09 12.26
C THR A 313 6.72 7.80 11.81
N LYS A 314 7.19 7.78 10.57
CA LYS A 314 7.92 6.64 9.99
C LYS A 314 9.38 6.62 10.44
N GLU A 315 9.95 7.81 10.59
CA GLU A 315 11.31 8.03 11.07
C GLU A 315 11.30 8.40 12.56
N GLN A 316 12.44 8.20 13.20
CA GLN A 316 12.72 8.57 14.59
C GLN A 316 13.40 9.95 14.64
N GLY A 317 13.53 10.51 15.84
CA GLY A 317 14.31 11.72 16.09
C GLY A 317 13.46 12.90 16.56
N ALA A 318 14.13 13.88 17.18
CA ALA A 318 13.52 15.08 17.74
C ALA A 318 12.90 15.99 16.67
N ASP A 319 13.43 15.95 15.43
CA ASP A 319 12.88 16.69 14.29
C ASP A 319 11.52 16.13 13.82
N GLN A 320 11.14 14.93 14.24
CA GLN A 320 9.86 14.35 13.88
C GLN A 320 8.75 14.96 14.73
N ILE A 321 7.68 15.43 14.11
CA ILE A 321 6.55 16.09 14.78
C ILE A 321 5.23 15.60 14.20
N ILE A 322 4.23 15.49 15.06
CA ILE A 322 2.82 15.36 14.70
C ILE A 322 2.07 16.47 15.41
N LYS A 323 1.46 17.37 14.64
CA LYS A 323 0.54 18.40 15.13
C LYS A 323 -0.78 18.25 14.40
N ILE A 324 -1.87 18.45 15.13
CA ILE A 324 -3.22 18.38 14.58
C ILE A 324 -3.95 19.68 14.91
N SER A 325 -4.58 20.29 13.91
CA SER A 325 -5.43 21.47 14.08
C SER A 325 -6.82 21.19 13.52
N ALA A 326 -7.85 21.58 14.28
CA ALA A 326 -9.22 21.52 13.78
C ALA A 326 -9.41 22.57 12.67
N THR A 327 -10.01 22.14 11.54
CA THR A 327 -10.31 23.02 10.40
C THR A 327 -11.81 23.24 10.32
N GLU A 328 -12.60 22.17 10.26
CA GLU A 328 -14.06 22.21 10.20
C GLU A 328 -14.67 21.22 11.22
N GLY A 329 -15.58 21.72 12.06
CA GLY A 329 -16.19 20.94 13.14
C GLY A 329 -15.25 20.71 14.33
N ASN A 330 -15.59 19.73 15.17
CA ASN A 330 -14.90 19.40 16.43
C ASN A 330 -14.24 18.00 16.41
N LEU A 331 -14.11 17.39 15.22
CA LEU A 331 -13.63 16.02 15.07
C LEU A 331 -12.25 15.79 15.69
N ALA A 332 -11.31 16.72 15.51
CA ALA A 332 -9.97 16.61 16.10
C ALA A 332 -10.04 16.49 17.64
N SER A 333 -10.82 17.37 18.29
CA SER A 333 -10.99 17.32 19.75
C SER A 333 -11.78 16.10 20.22
N GLU A 334 -12.72 15.59 19.43
CA GLU A 334 -13.45 14.36 19.76
C GLU A 334 -12.57 13.11 19.63
N ILE A 335 -11.72 13.04 18.60
CA ILE A 335 -10.81 11.91 18.40
C ILE A 335 -9.70 11.92 19.46
N PHE A 336 -9.00 13.04 19.62
CA PHE A 336 -7.76 13.07 20.41
C PHE A 336 -7.95 13.52 21.86
N GLY A 337 -9.07 14.17 22.17
CA GLY A 337 -9.31 14.86 23.44
C GLY A 337 -8.75 16.28 23.41
N ALA A 338 -9.52 17.25 23.89
CA ALA A 338 -9.19 18.68 23.79
C ALA A 338 -7.88 19.10 24.48
N GLU A 339 -7.44 18.36 25.51
CA GLU A 339 -6.21 18.63 26.27
C GLU A 339 -4.98 17.86 25.76
N ASN A 340 -5.11 17.12 24.65
CA ASN A 340 -4.01 16.34 24.11
C ASN A 340 -2.94 17.24 23.48
N ASP A 341 -1.67 17.03 23.81
CA ASP A 341 -0.53 17.80 23.31
C ASP A 341 -0.47 17.87 21.77
N VAL A 342 -1.00 16.86 21.07
CA VAL A 342 -1.09 16.86 19.60
C VAL A 342 -1.88 18.05 19.05
N LEU A 343 -2.87 18.55 19.81
CA LEU A 343 -3.68 19.72 19.46
C LEU A 343 -3.05 21.04 19.94
N GLY A 344 -1.95 20.95 20.70
CA GLY A 344 -1.21 22.10 21.21
C GLY A 344 -0.36 22.79 20.13
N GLU A 345 0.14 23.98 20.47
CA GLU A 345 0.96 24.78 19.55
C GLU A 345 2.22 24.02 19.08
N ASN A 346 2.81 23.22 19.96
CA ASN A 346 4.04 22.47 19.72
C ASN A 346 3.82 21.06 19.16
N GLY A 347 2.58 20.55 19.14
CA GLY A 347 2.30 19.15 18.81
C GLY A 347 3.06 18.15 19.71
N VAL A 348 3.21 16.93 19.21
CA VAL A 348 4.03 15.88 19.83
C VAL A 348 5.25 15.61 18.97
N THR A 349 6.44 15.58 19.58
CA THR A 349 7.71 15.32 18.89
C THR A 349 8.25 13.92 19.17
N GLY A 350 9.09 13.42 18.28
CA GLY A 350 9.95 12.29 18.56
C GLY A 350 11.09 12.69 19.50
N LYS A 351 12.03 11.76 19.70
CA LYS A 351 13.24 12.00 20.48
C LYS A 351 14.46 11.49 19.74
N ASP A 352 15.58 12.17 19.90
CA ASP A 352 16.87 11.67 19.43
C ASP A 352 17.44 10.63 20.40
N ALA A 353 18.29 9.76 19.86
CA ALA A 353 19.18 8.93 20.65
C ALA A 353 20.28 9.81 21.24
N GLU A 354 20.55 9.61 22.52
CA GLU A 354 21.60 10.30 23.26
C GLU A 354 22.59 9.27 23.77
N ILE A 355 23.86 9.44 23.40
CA ILE A 355 24.94 8.55 23.82
C ILE A 355 26.15 9.34 24.33
N LYS A 356 26.97 8.69 25.16
CA LYS A 356 28.34 9.15 25.45
C LYS A 356 29.34 8.25 24.75
N PHE A 357 30.03 8.79 23.76
CA PHE A 357 31.06 8.12 22.99
C PHE A 357 32.44 8.57 23.48
N ASN A 358 33.20 7.68 24.12
CA ASN A 358 34.47 7.99 24.76
C ASN A 358 34.44 9.16 25.75
N GLY A 359 33.26 9.49 26.28
CA GLY A 359 33.03 10.60 27.22
C GLY A 359 32.38 11.83 26.59
N ASP A 360 32.38 11.95 25.26
CA ASP A 360 31.73 13.04 24.55
C ASP A 360 30.25 12.72 24.29
N GLU A 361 29.38 13.70 24.48
CA GLU A 361 27.95 13.59 24.19
C GLU A 361 27.69 13.67 22.69
N ILE A 362 26.94 12.69 22.16
CA ILE A 362 26.55 12.62 20.76
C ILE A 362 25.05 12.37 20.69
N THR A 363 24.39 13.17 19.87
CA THR A 363 22.96 13.07 19.56
C THR A 363 22.77 12.53 18.15
N GLN A 364 21.84 11.61 17.96
CA GLN A 364 21.52 11.01 16.66
C GLN A 364 20.02 10.87 16.49
N SER A 365 19.49 11.18 15.30
CA SER A 365 18.05 11.07 15.02
C SER A 365 17.56 9.62 14.86
N SER A 366 18.46 8.64 14.82
CA SER A 366 18.12 7.23 14.68
C SER A 366 18.91 6.38 15.67
N ASN A 367 18.34 5.23 16.04
CA ASN A 367 19.07 4.18 16.76
C ASN A 367 20.07 3.42 15.88
N ASN A 368 20.12 3.72 14.58
CA ASN A 368 21.06 3.12 13.65
C ASN A 368 21.86 4.22 12.94
N PHE A 369 23.15 4.34 13.26
CA PHE A 369 24.01 5.42 12.79
C PHE A 369 25.47 4.96 12.67
N SER A 370 26.30 5.77 12.02
CA SER A 370 27.71 5.44 11.79
C SER A 370 28.64 6.50 12.37
N ILE A 371 29.67 6.07 13.10
CA ILE A 371 30.72 6.95 13.63
C ILE A 371 32.08 6.32 13.29
N PHE A 372 32.97 7.08 12.64
CA PHE A 372 34.32 6.64 12.24
C PHE A 372 34.37 5.30 11.50
N GLY A 373 33.39 5.03 10.62
CA GLY A 373 33.29 3.81 9.82
C GLY A 373 32.73 2.59 10.56
N VAL A 374 32.30 2.76 11.82
CA VAL A 374 31.58 1.74 12.58
C VAL A 374 30.09 2.08 12.55
N ASN A 375 29.25 1.15 12.14
CA ASN A 375 27.80 1.24 12.21
C ASN A 375 27.35 0.69 13.56
N TYR A 376 26.57 1.47 14.29
CA TYR A 376 26.02 1.13 15.59
C TYR A 376 24.50 0.99 15.48
N GLN A 377 23.97 -0.06 16.08
CA GLN A 377 22.56 -0.29 16.26
C GLN A 377 22.25 -0.40 17.74
N LEU A 378 21.64 0.63 18.30
CA LEU A 378 21.19 0.66 19.68
C LEU A 378 19.93 -0.21 19.83
N GLN A 379 19.90 -1.03 20.87
CA GLN A 379 18.83 -1.98 21.17
C GLN A 379 18.09 -1.61 22.46
N SER A 380 18.81 -1.11 23.46
CA SER A 380 18.27 -0.71 24.75
C SER A 380 19.11 0.42 25.36
N ALA A 381 18.53 1.14 26.32
CA ALA A 381 19.22 2.14 27.12
C ALA A 381 19.22 1.68 28.58
N GLU A 382 20.41 1.56 29.18
CA GLU A 382 20.58 1.19 30.58
C GLU A 382 21.41 2.26 31.29
N VAL A 383 20.85 2.81 32.36
CA VAL A 383 21.50 3.86 33.14
C VAL A 383 22.84 3.36 33.68
N ASP A 384 23.89 4.17 33.51
CA ASP A 384 25.26 3.94 33.99
C ASP A 384 26.01 2.72 33.44
N LYS A 385 25.45 2.01 32.44
CA LYS A 385 26.14 0.91 31.78
C LYS A 385 27.01 1.39 30.63
N ILE A 386 28.28 1.02 30.67
CA ILE A 386 29.25 1.32 29.61
C ILE A 386 29.51 0.05 28.82
N VAL A 387 29.18 0.10 27.53
CA VAL A 387 29.49 -0.96 26.57
C VAL A 387 30.83 -0.66 25.91
N THR A 388 31.70 -1.66 25.89
CA THR A 388 32.99 -1.57 25.20
C THR A 388 32.86 -2.15 23.81
N ILE A 389 33.17 -1.37 22.78
CA ILE A 389 33.20 -1.80 21.38
C ILE A 389 34.65 -1.88 20.93
N LYS A 390 35.10 -3.06 20.52
CA LYS A 390 36.45 -3.27 20.01
C LYS A 390 36.44 -3.50 18.50
N VAL A 391 37.24 -2.73 17.77
CA VAL A 391 37.39 -2.81 16.31
C VAL A 391 38.82 -3.21 15.97
N GLU A 392 38.97 -4.28 15.20
CA GLU A 392 40.27 -4.80 14.76
C GLU A 392 40.21 -5.34 13.33
N THR A 393 41.35 -5.51 12.67
CA THR A 393 41.41 -6.20 11.37
C THR A 393 41.02 -7.66 11.52
N ASP A 394 40.06 -8.12 10.70
CA ASP A 394 39.64 -9.52 10.69
C ASP A 394 40.53 -10.37 9.79
N VAL A 395 41.67 -10.80 10.30
CA VAL A 395 42.60 -11.65 9.53
C VAL A 395 41.94 -12.95 9.09
N ASN A 396 41.09 -13.54 9.94
CA ASN A 396 40.38 -14.78 9.62
C ASN A 396 39.30 -14.53 8.57
N GLY A 397 38.49 -13.49 8.73
CA GLY A 397 37.47 -13.12 7.75
C GLY A 397 38.07 -12.83 6.36
N ILE A 398 39.22 -12.15 6.31
CA ILE A 398 39.98 -11.93 5.07
C ILE A 398 40.44 -13.26 4.46
N PHE A 399 41.01 -14.15 5.26
CA PHE A 399 41.46 -15.46 4.80
C PHE A 399 40.30 -16.30 4.25
N ASP A 400 39.20 -16.36 4.99
CA ASP A 400 38.00 -17.12 4.61
C ASP A 400 37.42 -16.59 3.29
N LYS A 401 37.38 -15.27 3.09
CA LYS A 401 36.94 -14.66 1.84
C LYS A 401 37.81 -15.01 0.64
N VAL A 402 39.13 -15.03 0.82
CA VAL A 402 40.06 -15.46 -0.24
C VAL A 402 39.90 -16.95 -0.52
N LYS A 403 39.73 -17.77 0.52
CA LYS A 403 39.50 -19.21 0.38
C LYS A 403 38.21 -19.50 -0.40
N GLU A 404 37.09 -18.85 -0.05
CA GLU A 404 35.82 -18.97 -0.77
C GLU A 404 35.99 -18.67 -2.27
N PHE A 405 36.74 -17.62 -2.62
CA PHE A 405 37.03 -17.30 -4.02
C PHE A 405 37.84 -18.38 -4.73
N VAL A 406 38.86 -18.94 -4.07
CA VAL A 406 39.68 -20.02 -4.62
C VAL A 406 38.85 -21.28 -4.83
N ASP A 407 37.97 -21.61 -3.89
CA ASP A 407 37.06 -22.74 -3.99
C ASP A 407 36.08 -22.54 -5.18
N ASP A 408 35.47 -21.37 -5.31
CA ASP A 408 34.60 -21.00 -6.44
C ASP A 408 35.33 -21.10 -7.80
N TYR A 409 36.61 -20.71 -7.84
CA TYR A 409 37.43 -20.81 -9.05
C TYR A 409 37.75 -22.26 -9.41
N ASN A 410 38.08 -23.10 -8.42
CA ASN A 410 38.34 -24.51 -8.63
C ASN A 410 37.09 -25.23 -9.14
N GLU A 411 35.90 -24.92 -8.59
CA GLU A 411 34.63 -25.43 -9.10
C GLU A 411 34.40 -25.09 -10.58
N LEU A 412 34.71 -23.84 -10.99
CA LEU A 412 34.63 -23.43 -12.39
C LEU A 412 35.58 -24.26 -13.27
N VAL A 413 36.84 -24.41 -12.85
CA VAL A 413 37.85 -25.17 -13.60
C VAL A 413 37.45 -26.64 -13.75
N ASP A 414 36.97 -27.27 -12.69
CA ASP A 414 36.51 -28.66 -12.71
C ASP A 414 35.32 -28.83 -13.66
N HIS A 415 34.37 -27.91 -13.64
CA HIS A 415 33.25 -27.92 -14.58
C HIS A 415 33.72 -27.75 -16.04
N LEU A 416 34.70 -26.88 -16.29
CA LEU A 416 35.23 -26.66 -17.65
C LEU A 416 36.06 -27.84 -18.17
N ASN A 417 36.79 -28.53 -17.29
CA ASN A 417 37.56 -29.72 -17.64
C ASN A 417 36.69 -30.98 -17.81
N GLY A 418 35.48 -31.00 -17.23
CA GLY A 418 34.52 -32.09 -17.36
C GLY A 418 33.64 -32.04 -18.62
N LEU A 419 33.70 -30.94 -19.38
CA LEU A 419 33.05 -30.73 -20.68
C LEU A 419 33.95 -31.22 -21.82
#